data_AF-A0A6A5UM20-F1
#
_entry.id   AF-A0A6A5UM20-F1
#
_cell.length_a   1.000
_cell.length_b   1.000
_cell.length_c   1.000
_cell.angle_alpha   90.00
_cell.angle_beta   90.00
_cell.angle_gamma   90.00
#
_symmetry.space_group_name_H-M   'P 1'
#
loop_
_entity.id
_entity.type
_entity.pdbx_description
1 polymer ?
#
loop_
_entity_poly.entity_id
_entity_poly.type
_entity_poly.pdbx_seq_one_letter_code
_entity_poly.pdbx_strand_id
1 'polypeptide(L)'
;MHTGGSFKIQGDEDLQTALTAQFNNCKKQDFTVVVLKKKDFDAYSTVKRAGDIVAGQHTMCIDALKSEKQRGEFARAMYFANLALKVNMKAGGDNWTLQDDDLNKILGSATSRNQTLILGADVTHPGAGSRAGAPSIACVVGTVDNKFMKYFGSMRLQAGNKELIDESHFQSMIKERIRD
;
A
#
# COMPACT_ATOMS: atom_id res chain seq x y z
N MET A 1 22.24 -2.82 -14.27
CA MET A 1 20.93 -3.47 -14.55
C MET A 1 20.88 -4.77 -13.76
N HIS A 2 20.06 -4.86 -12.72
CA HIS A 2 19.81 -6.16 -12.10
C HIS A 2 18.94 -6.97 -13.06
N THR A 3 19.46 -8.10 -13.53
CA THR A 3 18.68 -9.10 -14.25
C THR A 3 17.63 -9.64 -13.28
N GLY A 4 16.36 -9.28 -13.49
CA GLY A 4 15.25 -9.81 -12.70
C GLY A 4 15.21 -11.33 -12.80
N GLY A 5 15.34 -12.02 -11.67
CA GLY A 5 15.11 -13.45 -11.59
C GLY A 5 13.61 -13.75 -11.74
N SER A 6 13.26 -14.75 -12.55
CA SER A 6 11.90 -15.29 -12.53
C SER A 6 11.89 -16.55 -11.66
N PHE A 7 10.95 -16.61 -10.72
CA PHE A 7 10.77 -17.77 -9.85
C PHE A 7 9.37 -18.34 -10.06
N LYS A 8 9.28 -19.67 -10.17
CA LYS A 8 8.01 -20.39 -10.26
C LYS A 8 7.95 -21.32 -9.07
N ILE A 9 6.92 -21.16 -8.26
CA ILE A 9 6.61 -22.08 -7.16
C ILE A 9 5.99 -23.32 -7.80
N GLN A 10 6.65 -24.46 -7.64
CA GLN A 10 6.24 -25.78 -8.14
C GLN A 10 6.22 -26.77 -6.97
N GLY A 11 5.19 -27.61 -6.86
CA GLY A 11 5.07 -28.67 -5.84
C GLY A 11 4.14 -28.33 -4.66
N ASP A 12 4.19 -29.17 -3.62
CA ASP A 12 3.40 -29.05 -2.36
C ASP A 12 4.06 -28.15 -1.31
N GLU A 13 5.09 -27.39 -1.69
CA GLU A 13 5.77 -26.47 -0.77
C GLU A 13 4.81 -25.37 -0.30
N ASP A 14 4.85 -25.06 0.99
CA ASP A 14 4.05 -23.99 1.58
C ASP A 14 4.36 -22.66 0.87
N LEU A 15 3.33 -22.10 0.23
CA LEU A 15 3.42 -20.89 -0.59
C LEU A 15 4.06 -19.72 0.16
N GLN A 16 3.75 -19.59 1.46
CA GLN A 16 4.28 -18.52 2.27
C GLN A 16 5.79 -18.66 2.48
N THR A 17 6.26 -19.87 2.79
CA THR A 17 7.67 -20.19 3.00
C THR A 17 8.49 -19.91 1.74
N ALA A 18 8.04 -20.41 0.59
CA ALA A 18 8.70 -20.19 -0.69
C ALA A 18 8.78 -18.69 -1.05
N LEU A 19 7.69 -17.94 -0.86
CA LEU A 19 7.66 -16.50 -1.12
C LEU A 19 8.58 -15.73 -0.19
N THR A 20 8.58 -16.04 1.11
CA THR A 20 9.46 -15.38 2.08
C THR A 20 10.93 -15.62 1.75
N ALA A 21 11.32 -16.86 1.41
CA ALA A 21 12.70 -17.16 1.00
C ALA A 21 13.11 -16.33 -0.23
N GLN A 22 12.23 -16.24 -1.23
CA GLN A 22 12.50 -15.45 -2.43
C GLN A 22 12.62 -13.95 -2.12
N PHE A 23 11.72 -13.39 -1.31
CA PHE A 23 11.75 -11.98 -0.95
C PHE A 23 12.96 -11.60 -0.10
N ASN A 24 13.47 -12.51 0.72
CA ASN A 24 14.71 -12.29 1.47
C ASN A 24 15.97 -12.24 0.59
N ASN A 25 15.90 -12.85 -0.60
CA ASN A 25 16.98 -12.75 -1.59
C ASN A 25 16.92 -11.45 -2.42
N CYS A 26 15.81 -10.71 -2.35
CA CYS A 26 15.67 -9.41 -3.01
C CYS A 26 16.39 -8.31 -2.23
N LYS A 27 16.98 -7.36 -2.94
CA LYS A 27 17.46 -6.13 -2.31
C LYS A 27 16.27 -5.30 -1.84
N LYS A 28 16.46 -4.52 -0.80
CA LYS A 28 15.41 -3.65 -0.23
C LYS A 28 14.77 -2.68 -1.24
N GLN A 29 15.52 -2.31 -2.27
CA GLN A 29 15.10 -1.40 -3.34
C GLN A 29 14.51 -2.11 -4.56
N ASP A 30 14.46 -3.44 -4.55
CA ASP A 30 13.84 -4.20 -5.63
C ASP A 30 12.31 -4.10 -5.52
N PHE A 31 11.66 -4.12 -6.68
CA PHE A 31 10.21 -4.13 -6.78
C PHE A 31 9.75 -5.42 -7.42
N THR A 32 8.92 -6.19 -6.72
CA THR A 32 8.49 -7.51 -7.20
C THR A 32 7.07 -7.48 -7.76
N VAL A 33 6.93 -7.87 -9.02
CA VAL A 33 5.64 -8.10 -9.66
C VAL A 33 5.29 -9.58 -9.57
N VAL A 34 4.16 -9.88 -8.93
CA VAL A 34 3.63 -11.25 -8.80
C VAL A 34 2.44 -11.40 -9.73
N VAL A 35 2.54 -12.33 -10.69
CA VAL A 35 1.45 -12.62 -11.62
C VAL A 35 0.64 -13.80 -11.09
N LEU A 36 -0.60 -13.53 -10.68
CA LEU A 36 -1.56 -14.55 -10.26
C LEU A 36 -2.30 -15.07 -11.49
N LYS A 37 -2.46 -16.39 -11.58
CA LYS A 37 -3.16 -17.04 -12.70
C LYS A 37 -4.60 -16.58 -12.86
N LYS A 38 -5.26 -16.24 -11.75
CA LYS A 38 -6.63 -15.73 -11.68
C LYS A 38 -6.76 -14.88 -10.42
N LYS A 39 -7.88 -14.16 -10.29
CA LYS A 39 -8.27 -13.53 -9.03
C LYS A 39 -8.39 -14.60 -7.94
N ASP A 40 -7.49 -14.52 -6.97
CA ASP A 40 -7.37 -15.45 -5.85
C ASP A 40 -6.99 -14.65 -4.60
N PHE A 41 -7.91 -14.59 -3.63
CA PHE A 41 -7.74 -13.77 -2.43
C PHE A 41 -6.77 -14.39 -1.43
N ASP A 42 -6.66 -15.72 -1.38
CA ASP A 42 -5.80 -16.43 -0.44
C ASP A 42 -4.34 -16.40 -0.92
N ALA A 43 -4.12 -16.61 -2.22
CA ALA A 43 -2.80 -16.40 -2.82
C ALA A 43 -2.35 -14.93 -2.67
N TYR A 44 -3.26 -13.98 -2.93
CA TYR A 44 -2.98 -12.56 -2.75
C TYR A 44 -2.61 -12.21 -1.30
N SER A 45 -3.39 -12.68 -0.32
CA SER A 45 -3.14 -12.42 1.09
C SER A 45 -1.82 -13.04 1.55
N THR A 46 -1.48 -14.23 1.07
CA THR A 46 -0.21 -14.91 1.36
C THR A 46 0.98 -14.11 0.84
N VAL A 47 0.90 -13.62 -0.41
CA VAL A 47 1.92 -12.74 -1.00
C VAL A 47 2.08 -11.45 -0.20
N LYS A 48 0.97 -10.82 0.18
CA LYS A 48 0.99 -9.58 0.96
C LYS A 48 1.56 -9.78 2.35
N ARG A 49 1.24 -10.89 3.01
CA ARG A 49 1.82 -11.25 4.31
C ARG A 49 3.33 -11.49 4.21
N ALA A 50 3.76 -12.30 3.26
CA ALA A 50 5.17 -12.62 3.06
C ALA A 50 5.99 -11.37 2.69
N GLY A 51 5.48 -10.52 1.80
CA GLY A 51 6.15 -9.30 1.35
C GLY A 51 6.10 -8.17 2.36
N ASP A 52 4.91 -7.72 2.74
CA ASP A 52 4.73 -6.47 3.48
C ASP A 52 5.04 -6.64 4.99
N ILE A 53 4.79 -7.83 5.58
CA ILE A 53 4.95 -8.08 7.02
C ILE A 53 6.23 -8.83 7.35
N VAL A 54 6.54 -9.91 6.62
CA VAL A 54 7.66 -10.80 6.98
C VAL A 54 8.99 -10.30 6.39
N ALA A 55 9.03 -10.03 5.09
CA ALA A 55 10.28 -9.69 4.38
C ALA A 55 10.52 -8.17 4.22
N GLY A 56 9.48 -7.34 4.38
CA GLY A 56 9.58 -5.89 4.16
C GLY A 56 9.86 -5.49 2.70
N GLN A 57 9.32 -6.24 1.74
CA GLN A 57 9.56 -6.08 0.30
C GLN A 57 8.35 -5.50 -0.43
N HIS A 58 8.60 -4.54 -1.33
CA HIS A 58 7.54 -3.97 -2.16
C HIS A 58 7.05 -4.96 -3.22
N THR A 59 5.77 -5.33 -3.11
CA THR A 59 5.12 -6.26 -4.04
C THR A 59 3.90 -5.64 -4.73
N MET A 60 3.68 -6.00 -6.00
CA MET A 60 2.43 -5.74 -6.74
C MET A 60 1.91 -7.01 -7.38
N CYS A 61 0.67 -7.37 -7.08
CA CYS A 61 0.00 -8.51 -7.70
C CYS A 61 -0.78 -8.07 -8.95
N ILE A 62 -0.64 -8.84 -10.04
CA ILE A 62 -1.36 -8.67 -11.30
C ILE A 62 -2.19 -9.94 -11.54
N ASP A 63 -3.47 -9.77 -11.89
CA ASP A 63 -4.32 -10.87 -12.36
C ASP A 63 -4.09 -11.06 -13.87
N ALA A 64 -3.50 -12.21 -14.24
CA ALA A 64 -3.17 -12.54 -15.62
C ALA A 64 -4.41 -12.48 -16.53
N LEU A 65 -5.54 -13.03 -16.09
CA LEU A 65 -6.77 -13.04 -16.88
C LEU A 65 -7.31 -11.63 -17.07
N LYS A 66 -7.19 -10.76 -16.06
CA LYS A 66 -7.60 -9.36 -16.20
C LYS A 66 -6.73 -8.61 -17.21
N SER A 67 -5.42 -8.88 -17.21
CA SER A 67 -4.49 -8.31 -18.18
C SER A 67 -4.78 -8.78 -19.61
N GLU A 68 -5.07 -10.06 -19.80
CA GLU A 68 -5.40 -10.65 -21.11
C GLU A 68 -6.75 -10.19 -21.66
N LYS A 69 -7.73 -9.94 -20.78
CA LYS A 69 -9.08 -9.50 -21.15
C LYS A 69 -9.13 -8.07 -21.72
N GLN A 70 -8.07 -7.28 -21.61
CA GLN A 70 -8.04 -5.93 -22.17
C GLN A 70 -8.00 -5.99 -23.70
N ARG A 71 -9.14 -5.71 -24.34
CA ARG A 71 -9.30 -5.77 -25.81
C ARG A 71 -8.97 -4.42 -26.44
N GLY A 72 -8.12 -4.46 -27.46
CA GLY A 72 -7.66 -3.27 -28.17
C GLY A 72 -6.47 -2.59 -27.49
N GLU A 73 -5.70 -1.84 -28.28
CA GLU A 73 -4.47 -1.18 -27.85
C GLU A 73 -4.73 -0.15 -26.75
N PHE A 74 -5.76 0.69 -26.92
CA PHE A 74 -6.11 1.74 -25.96
C PHE A 74 -6.46 1.18 -24.56
N ALA A 75 -7.30 0.14 -24.48
CA ALA A 75 -7.68 -0.45 -23.20
C ALA A 75 -6.47 -1.08 -22.47
N ARG A 76 -5.57 -1.74 -23.22
CA ARG A 76 -4.31 -2.27 -22.69
C ARG A 76 -3.42 -1.16 -22.18
N ALA A 77 -3.25 -0.08 -22.95
CA ALA A 77 -2.45 1.08 -22.55
C ALA A 77 -2.98 1.70 -21.25
N MET A 78 -4.30 1.92 -21.12
CA MET A 78 -4.91 2.43 -19.88
C MET A 78 -4.70 1.49 -18.69
N TYR A 79 -4.80 0.17 -18.91
CA TYR A 79 -4.56 -0.82 -17.86
C TYR A 79 -3.11 -0.75 -17.34
N PHE A 80 -2.13 -0.75 -18.24
CA PHE A 80 -0.72 -0.66 -17.87
C PHE A 80 -0.35 0.72 -17.31
N ALA A 81 -0.97 1.81 -17.78
CA ALA A 81 -0.81 3.13 -17.19
C ALA A 81 -1.24 3.13 -15.71
N ASN A 82 -2.39 2.54 -15.38
CA ASN A 82 -2.85 2.41 -14.00
C ASN A 82 -1.91 1.56 -13.13
N LEU A 83 -1.26 0.54 -13.71
CA LEU A 83 -0.23 -0.23 -13.01
C LEU A 83 1.03 0.60 -12.79
N ALA A 84 1.48 1.34 -13.80
CA ALA A 84 2.64 2.23 -13.71
C ALA A 84 2.47 3.30 -12.62
N LEU A 85 1.27 3.87 -12.48
CA LEU A 85 0.94 4.81 -11.40
C LEU A 85 1.16 4.20 -10.01
N LYS A 86 0.83 2.92 -9.81
CA LYS A 86 1.05 2.20 -8.55
C LYS A 86 2.52 1.90 -8.30
N VAL A 87 3.25 1.52 -9.35
CA VAL A 87 4.69 1.26 -9.28
C VAL A 87 5.43 2.54 -8.89
N ASN A 88 5.14 3.66 -9.56
CA ASN A 88 5.76 4.94 -9.29
C ASN A 88 5.60 5.35 -7.82
N MET A 89 4.38 5.27 -7.27
CA MET A 89 4.13 5.58 -5.86
C MET A 89 4.86 4.64 -4.89
N LYS A 90 4.92 3.33 -5.18
CA LYS A 90 5.64 2.36 -4.35
C LYS A 90 7.16 2.50 -4.43
N ALA A 91 7.68 3.02 -5.53
CA ALA A 91 9.09 3.36 -5.68
C ALA A 91 9.44 4.74 -5.06
N GLY A 92 8.46 5.43 -4.46
CA GLY A 92 8.64 6.73 -3.81
C GLY A 92 8.55 7.94 -4.75
N GLY A 93 8.08 7.75 -5.98
CA GLY A 93 7.81 8.81 -6.95
C GLY A 93 6.42 9.44 -6.79
N ASP A 94 6.27 10.66 -7.29
CA ASP A 94 5.00 11.40 -7.30
C ASP A 94 4.36 11.29 -8.70
N ASN A 95 3.06 10.98 -8.76
CA ASN A 95 2.35 10.91 -10.04
C ASN A 95 1.90 12.28 -10.55
N TRP A 96 1.63 13.21 -9.64
CA TRP A 96 1.17 14.56 -9.91
C TRP A 96 1.64 15.50 -8.79
N THR A 97 1.75 16.78 -9.09
CA THR A 97 2.05 17.84 -8.12
C THR A 97 1.22 19.07 -8.46
N LEU A 98 0.78 19.80 -7.44
CA LEU A 98 0.19 21.12 -7.63
C LEU A 98 1.30 22.16 -7.80
N GLN A 99 0.99 23.27 -8.49
CA GLN A 99 1.92 24.39 -8.57
C GLN A 99 2.08 25.04 -7.19
N ASP A 100 3.30 25.47 -6.88
CA ASP A 100 3.62 26.02 -5.57
C ASP A 100 2.79 27.27 -5.25
N ASP A 101 2.53 28.12 -6.25
CA ASP A 101 1.70 29.31 -6.10
C ASP A 101 0.26 28.98 -5.72
N ASP A 102 -0.31 27.91 -6.28
CA ASP A 102 -1.68 27.50 -5.97
C ASP A 102 -1.77 26.91 -4.56
N LEU A 103 -0.79 26.09 -4.17
CA LEU A 103 -0.70 25.59 -2.79
C LEU A 103 -0.53 26.72 -1.78
N ASN A 104 0.31 27.72 -2.08
CA ASN A 104 0.54 28.86 -1.22
C ASN A 104 -0.70 29.76 -1.10
N LYS A 105 -1.51 29.88 -2.16
CA LYS A 105 -2.81 30.57 -2.08
C LYS A 105 -3.80 29.83 -1.19
N ILE A 106 -3.86 28.50 -1.27
CA ILE A 106 -4.76 27.68 -0.45
C ILE A 106 -4.35 27.69 1.03
N LEU A 107 -3.06 27.56 1.30
CA LEU A 107 -2.51 27.44 2.67
C LEU A 107 -2.05 28.78 3.26
N GLY A 108 -2.19 29.87 2.52
CA GLY A 108 -1.88 31.25 2.93
C GLY A 108 -0.42 31.68 2.71
N SER A 109 0.56 30.77 2.78
CA SER A 109 1.97 31.07 2.48
C SER A 109 2.81 29.80 2.28
N ALA A 110 4.02 29.96 1.73
CA ALA A 110 5.02 28.90 1.69
C ALA A 110 5.44 28.43 3.10
N THR A 111 5.50 29.34 4.07
CA THR A 111 5.80 29.01 5.47
C THR A 111 4.70 28.14 6.08
N SER A 112 3.45 28.55 5.92
CA SER A 112 2.28 27.79 6.38
C SER A 112 2.25 26.40 5.76
N ARG A 113 2.52 26.30 4.46
CA ARG A 113 2.59 25.03 3.74
C ARG A 113 3.64 24.07 4.33
N ASN A 114 4.83 24.57 4.66
CA ASN A 114 5.88 23.77 5.28
C ASN A 114 5.59 23.37 6.74
N GLN A 115 4.55 23.95 7.34
CA GLN A 115 4.10 23.67 8.71
C GLN A 115 2.72 23.00 8.74
N THR A 116 2.21 22.58 7.58
CA THR A 116 0.90 21.93 7.46
C THR A 116 1.08 20.42 7.34
N LEU A 117 0.32 19.67 8.15
CA LEU A 117 0.20 18.22 8.07
C LEU A 117 -1.24 17.86 7.68
N ILE A 118 -1.42 17.12 6.59
CA ILE A 118 -2.74 16.59 6.21
C ILE A 118 -2.87 15.17 6.76
N LEU A 119 -3.93 14.93 7.52
CA LEU A 119 -4.23 13.65 8.15
C LEU A 119 -5.51 13.06 7.57
N GLY A 120 -5.53 11.74 7.41
CA GLY A 120 -6.73 10.96 7.13
C GLY A 120 -6.87 9.86 8.17
N ALA A 121 -8.08 9.63 8.65
CA ALA A 121 -8.38 8.59 9.64
C ALA A 121 -9.64 7.82 9.23
N ASP A 122 -9.63 6.51 9.44
CA ASP A 122 -10.76 5.63 9.15
C ASP A 122 -10.80 4.46 10.13
N VAL A 123 -12.00 3.92 10.37
CA VAL A 123 -12.19 2.67 11.11
C VAL A 123 -13.00 1.71 10.23
N THR A 124 -12.41 0.56 9.94
CA THR A 124 -13.11 -0.50 9.22
C THR A 124 -13.64 -1.54 10.21
N HIS A 125 -14.95 -1.78 10.17
CA HIS A 125 -15.60 -2.81 10.98
C HIS A 125 -15.60 -4.19 10.28
N PRO A 126 -15.64 -5.30 11.06
CA PRO A 126 -15.88 -6.62 10.51
C PRO A 126 -17.18 -6.69 9.71
N GLY A 127 -17.12 -7.20 8.49
CA GLY A 127 -18.30 -7.40 7.64
C GLY A 127 -19.15 -8.59 8.08
N ALA A 128 -20.34 -8.71 7.46
CA ALA A 128 -21.22 -9.86 7.66
C ALA A 128 -20.49 -11.18 7.33
N GLY A 129 -20.57 -12.16 8.24
CA GLY A 129 -19.85 -13.45 8.12
C GLY A 129 -18.45 -13.47 8.73
N SER A 130 -17.99 -12.36 9.32
CA SER A 130 -16.75 -12.36 10.10
C SER A 130 -16.87 -13.24 11.35
N ARG A 131 -15.74 -13.81 11.79
CA ARG A 131 -15.69 -14.61 13.01
C ARG A 131 -16.14 -13.78 14.22
N ALA A 132 -16.92 -14.40 15.10
CA ALA A 132 -17.32 -13.78 16.36
C ALA A 132 -16.08 -13.28 17.14
N GLY A 133 -16.12 -12.02 17.60
CA GLY A 133 -14.99 -11.37 18.25
C GLY A 133 -13.96 -10.74 17.29
N ALA A 134 -14.22 -10.68 15.99
CA ALA A 134 -13.36 -9.97 15.06
C ALA A 134 -13.19 -8.48 15.47
N PRO A 135 -11.95 -7.97 15.51
CA PRO A 135 -11.69 -6.58 15.90
C PRO A 135 -12.03 -5.61 14.76
N SER A 136 -12.25 -4.34 15.10
CA SER A 136 -12.19 -3.26 14.11
C SER A 136 -10.75 -2.82 13.87
N ILE A 137 -10.48 -2.30 12.68
CA ILE A 137 -9.15 -1.83 12.29
C ILE A 137 -9.20 -0.32 12.19
N ALA A 138 -8.53 0.37 13.09
CA ALA A 138 -8.34 1.81 13.04
C ALA A 138 -7.06 2.14 12.25
N CYS A 139 -7.15 3.10 11.34
CA CYS A 139 -6.05 3.52 10.47
C CYS A 139 -5.89 5.04 10.54
N VAL A 140 -4.64 5.51 10.59
CA VAL A 140 -4.30 6.93 10.42
C VAL A 140 -3.16 7.06 9.42
N VAL A 141 -3.35 7.95 8.45
CA VAL A 141 -2.34 8.35 7.46
C VAL A 141 -2.00 9.82 7.60
N GLY A 142 -0.78 10.20 7.25
CA GLY A 142 -0.32 11.59 7.26
C GLY A 142 0.68 11.89 6.16
N THR A 143 0.64 13.12 5.64
CA THR A 143 1.62 13.59 4.65
C THR A 143 3.03 13.67 5.24
N VAL A 144 4.04 13.39 4.42
CA VAL A 144 5.45 13.40 4.85
C VAL A 144 6.30 14.47 4.17
N ASP A 145 5.68 15.26 3.28
CA ASP A 145 6.31 16.37 2.61
C ASP A 145 5.32 17.53 2.42
N ASN A 146 5.85 18.66 1.97
CA ASN A 146 5.06 19.84 1.64
C ASN A 146 4.39 19.76 0.26
N LYS A 147 4.55 18.66 -0.49
CA LYS A 147 3.87 18.44 -1.77
C LYS A 147 2.53 17.73 -1.57
N PHE A 148 2.37 17.08 -0.42
CA PHE A 148 1.18 16.36 -0.01
C PHE A 148 0.84 15.18 -0.94
N MET A 149 1.86 14.55 -1.53
CA MET A 149 1.69 13.42 -2.47
C MET A 149 2.05 12.07 -1.86
N LYS A 150 2.82 12.07 -0.77
CA LYS A 150 3.24 10.87 -0.05
C LYS A 150 2.59 10.82 1.31
N TYR A 151 1.99 9.68 1.62
CA TYR A 151 1.30 9.43 2.88
C TYR A 151 1.88 8.17 3.53
N PHE A 152 2.35 8.31 4.75
CA PHE A 152 2.69 7.17 5.60
C PHE A 152 1.56 6.89 6.57
N GLY A 153 1.40 5.62 6.91
CA GLY A 153 0.24 5.14 7.63
C GLY A 153 0.60 4.13 8.69
N SER A 154 -0.27 4.04 9.69
CA SER A 154 -0.21 3.06 10.75
C SER A 154 -1.63 2.59 11.06
N MET A 155 -1.75 1.37 11.57
CA MET A 155 -3.03 0.80 11.96
C MET A 155 -2.96 0.16 13.34
N ARG A 156 -4.12 0.03 13.99
CA ARG A 156 -4.30 -0.66 15.27
C ARG A 156 -5.57 -1.48 15.25
N LEU A 157 -5.55 -2.62 15.94
CA LEU A 157 -6.75 -3.39 16.22
C LEU A 157 -7.43 -2.81 17.46
N GLN A 158 -8.75 -2.66 17.40
CA GLN A 158 -9.56 -2.23 18.54
C GLN A 158 -10.82 -3.09 18.66
N ALA A 159 -11.57 -2.90 19.74
CA ALA A 159 -12.83 -3.60 19.97
C ALA A 159 -13.75 -3.49 18.74
N GLY A 160 -14.38 -4.60 18.38
CA GLY A 160 -15.24 -4.68 17.20
C GLY A 160 -16.42 -3.71 17.29
N ASN A 161 -16.78 -3.11 16.15
CA ASN A 161 -17.88 -2.13 15.99
C ASN A 161 -17.74 -0.86 16.83
N LYS A 162 -16.51 -0.54 17.26
CA LYS A 162 -16.21 0.74 17.89
C LYS A 162 -15.80 1.75 16.81
N GLU A 163 -16.67 2.72 16.53
CA GLU A 163 -16.44 3.75 15.50
C GLU A 163 -15.31 4.72 15.87
N LEU A 164 -15.25 5.12 17.14
CA LEU A 164 -14.21 6.02 17.61
C LEU A 164 -12.88 5.27 17.74
N ILE A 165 -11.83 5.81 17.12
CA ILE A 165 -10.47 5.34 17.35
C ILE A 165 -10.15 5.48 18.84
N ASP A 166 -9.64 4.42 19.46
CA ASP A 166 -9.20 4.49 20.86
C ASP A 166 -8.21 5.64 21.06
N GLU A 167 -8.39 6.43 22.12
CA GLU A 167 -7.58 7.62 22.37
C GLU A 167 -6.08 7.30 22.40
N SER A 168 -5.69 6.21 23.08
CA SER A 168 -4.30 5.75 23.12
C SER A 168 -3.77 5.33 21.76
N HIS A 169 -4.59 4.69 20.93
CA HIS A 169 -4.24 4.33 19.56
C HIS A 169 -4.06 5.58 18.70
N PHE A 170 -5.03 6.49 18.72
CA PHE A 170 -4.97 7.74 17.95
C PHE A 170 -3.74 8.56 18.34
N GLN A 171 -3.51 8.76 19.64
CA GLN A 171 -2.34 9.49 20.13
C GLN A 171 -1.03 8.84 19.69
N SER A 172 -0.92 7.51 19.74
CA SER A 172 0.28 6.80 19.28
C SER A 172 0.52 6.97 17.78
N MET A 173 -0.52 6.81 16.95
CA MET A 173 -0.41 6.91 15.50
C MET A 173 -0.11 8.35 15.04
N ILE A 174 -0.68 9.36 15.70
CA ILE A 174 -0.37 10.77 15.43
C ILE A 174 1.08 11.09 15.79
N LYS A 175 1.59 10.59 16.93
CA LYS A 175 2.99 10.76 17.31
C LYS A 175 3.94 10.20 16.25
N GLU A 176 3.61 9.08 15.60
CA GLU A 176 4.41 8.53 14.50
C GLU A 176 4.37 9.35 13.20
N ARG A 177 3.51 10.37 13.10
CA ARG A 177 3.43 11.27 11.93
C ARG A 177 4.07 12.63 12.15
N ILE A 178 4.35 12.99 13.40
CA ILE A 178 4.92 14.30 13.79
C ILE A 178 6.38 14.16 14.24
N ARG A 179 6.86 12.93 14.48
CA ARG A 179 8.26 12.67 14.88
C ARG A 179 9.16 12.60 13.64
N ASP A 180 10.26 13.35 13.72
CA ASP A 180 11.43 13.23 12.83
C ASP A 180 12.12 11.86 12.96
#